data_AF-A0A9D6L992-F1
#
_entry.id   AF-A0A9D6L992-F1
#
_cell.length_a   1.000
_cell.length_b   1.000
_cell.length_c   1.000
_cell.angle_alpha   90.00
_cell.angle_beta   90.00
_cell.angle_gamma   90.00
#
_symmetry.space_group_name_H-M   'P 1'
#
loop_
_entity.id
_entity.type
_entity.pdbx_description
1 polymer ?
#
loop_
_entity_poly.entity_id
_entity_poly.type
_entity_poly.pdbx_seq_one_letter_code
_entity_poly.pdbx_strand_id
1 'polypeptide(L)'
;MKKLVLLAALFSCLTAHGAAPEASVAPPEKKEPSLSMLTTDEIKIYREGDIGTLGRVTGGVVGTVVGFGLGHLFIGKYGEQGWVYTVGELGSLVAISVGATAAIGDWVSGNKNGGGSTLLWVGIVGYYGFRIWEIVDVWVRPGSHNERYRAIKEKVDGAPSEKKISLFVTPTVTAQGGAGLGVGFQSAPSSSIV
;
A
#
# COMPACT_ATOMS: atom_id res chain seq x y z
N MET A 1 27.21 25.77 10.68
CA MET A 1 26.88 24.81 9.60
C MET A 1 27.90 23.66 9.57
N LYS A 2 27.83 22.67 10.48
CA LYS A 2 28.74 21.51 10.53
C LYS A 2 28.11 20.33 11.28
N LYS A 3 27.01 19.74 10.79
CA LYS A 3 26.42 18.51 11.37
C LYS A 3 25.61 17.71 10.32
N LEU A 4 26.20 17.38 9.17
CA LEU A 4 25.49 16.63 8.12
C LEU A 4 26.44 15.75 7.28
N VAL A 5 27.12 14.79 7.91
CA VAL A 5 27.95 13.78 7.18
C VAL A 5 27.82 12.35 7.78
N LEU A 6 27.04 12.12 8.83
CA LEU A 6 27.14 10.87 9.62
C LEU A 6 26.00 9.86 9.42
N LEU A 7 25.57 9.58 8.18
CA LEU A 7 24.52 8.57 7.94
C LEU A 7 24.74 7.66 6.72
N ALA A 8 25.98 7.47 6.27
CA ALA A 8 26.31 6.60 5.13
C ALA A 8 27.11 5.33 5.50
N ALA A 9 27.34 5.02 6.77
CA ALA A 9 28.33 4.00 7.18
C ALA A 9 27.77 2.86 8.08
N LEU A 10 26.49 2.49 7.97
CA LEU A 10 25.88 1.43 8.79
C LEU A 10 25.24 0.27 8.01
N PHE A 11 25.58 0.09 6.73
CA PHE A 11 25.04 -0.99 5.89
C PHE A 11 26.14 -1.81 5.18
N SER A 12 27.23 -2.13 5.88
CA SER A 12 28.24 -3.08 5.39
C SER A 12 28.74 -3.96 6.52
N CYS A 13 27.88 -4.85 7.00
CA CYS A 13 28.28 -6.07 7.70
C CYS A 13 27.14 -7.09 7.58
N LEU A 14 26.92 -7.61 6.37
CA LEU A 14 26.24 -8.88 6.20
C LEU A 14 27.30 -9.91 5.84
N THR A 15 27.64 -10.71 6.84
CA THR A 15 28.66 -11.75 6.85
C THR A 15 28.46 -12.75 5.72
N ALA A 16 29.50 -12.96 4.92
CA ALA A 16 29.62 -14.10 4.02
C ALA A 16 29.79 -15.39 4.86
N HIS A 17 28.68 -16.05 5.19
CA HIS A 17 28.70 -17.43 5.66
C HIS A 17 28.84 -18.35 4.44
N GLY A 18 30.02 -18.94 4.27
CA GLY A 18 30.26 -19.98 3.28
C GLY A 18 29.44 -21.22 3.63
N ALA A 19 28.35 -21.43 2.90
CA ALA A 19 27.60 -22.68 2.94
C ALA A 19 28.37 -23.78 2.20
N ALA A 20 28.46 -24.95 2.82
CA ALA A 20 29.03 -26.15 2.21
C ALA A 20 28.21 -26.57 0.96
N PRO A 21 28.83 -27.26 -0.02
CA PRO A 21 28.13 -27.75 -1.20
C PRO A 21 27.14 -28.85 -0.79
N GLU A 22 25.86 -28.48 -0.63
CA GLU A 22 24.77 -29.43 -0.52
C GLU A 22 24.66 -30.26 -1.80
N ALA A 23 24.50 -31.56 -1.62
CA ALA A 23 24.31 -32.50 -2.72
C ALA A 23 23.12 -32.04 -3.58
N SER A 24 23.37 -31.91 -4.88
CA SER A 24 22.41 -31.50 -5.90
C SER A 24 21.28 -32.54 -6.04
N VAL A 25 20.27 -32.43 -5.19
CA VAL A 25 19.00 -33.11 -5.38
C VAL A 25 18.30 -32.36 -6.51
N ALA A 26 18.04 -33.06 -7.63
CA ALA A 26 17.31 -32.47 -8.75
C ALA A 26 15.99 -31.89 -8.22
N PRO A 27 15.68 -30.61 -8.50
CA PRO A 27 14.45 -29.99 -8.02
C PRO A 27 13.26 -30.84 -8.45
N PRO A 28 12.27 -31.08 -7.58
CA PRO A 28 11.05 -31.76 -7.99
C PRO A 28 10.45 -31.02 -9.19
N GLU A 29 10.12 -31.78 -10.24
CA GLU A 29 9.48 -31.27 -11.45
C GLU A 29 8.20 -30.53 -11.04
N LYS A 30 8.25 -29.20 -11.08
CA LYS A 30 7.08 -28.36 -10.80
C LYS A 30 6.06 -28.61 -11.90
N LYS A 31 4.99 -29.32 -11.56
CA LYS A 31 3.80 -29.39 -12.41
C LYS A 31 3.38 -27.96 -12.71
N GLU A 32 3.51 -27.54 -13.98
CA GLU A 32 3.08 -26.20 -14.35
C GLU A 32 1.58 -26.08 -14.07
N PRO A 33 1.16 -25.12 -13.24
CA PRO A 33 -0.25 -24.95 -12.96
C PRO A 33 -1.01 -24.71 -14.26
N SER A 34 -2.20 -25.28 -14.40
CA SER A 34 -3.02 -25.11 -15.61
C SER A 34 -3.58 -23.69 -15.69
N LEU A 35 -2.73 -22.73 -16.05
CA LEU A 35 -3.08 -21.31 -16.25
C LEU A 35 -4.10 -21.11 -17.39
N SER A 36 -4.33 -22.13 -18.22
CA SER A 36 -5.29 -22.11 -19.32
C SER A 36 -6.75 -21.91 -18.89
N MET A 37 -7.08 -22.16 -17.63
CA MET A 37 -8.43 -21.91 -17.09
C MET A 37 -8.62 -20.50 -16.51
N LEU A 38 -7.57 -19.70 -16.40
CA LEU A 38 -7.64 -18.35 -15.82
C LEU A 38 -7.87 -17.28 -16.88
N THR A 39 -8.62 -16.25 -16.51
CA THR A 39 -8.72 -15.01 -17.30
C THR A 39 -7.39 -14.24 -17.31
N THR A 40 -7.18 -13.37 -18.29
CA THR A 40 -5.97 -12.52 -18.37
C THR A 40 -5.74 -11.71 -17.09
N ASP A 41 -6.81 -11.19 -16.48
CA ASP A 41 -6.74 -10.43 -15.23
C ASP A 41 -6.37 -11.33 -14.04
N GLU A 42 -6.89 -12.55 -13.97
CA GLU A 42 -6.50 -13.52 -12.94
C GLU A 42 -5.04 -13.97 -13.11
N ILE A 43 -4.57 -14.16 -14.35
CA ILE A 43 -3.16 -14.45 -14.64
C ILE A 43 -2.29 -13.29 -14.16
N LYS A 44 -2.69 -12.04 -14.39
CA LYS A 44 -1.96 -10.86 -13.91
C LYS A 44 -1.87 -10.85 -12.38
N ILE A 45 -2.99 -11.00 -11.68
CA ILE A 45 -3.04 -11.03 -10.20
C ILE A 45 -2.21 -12.19 -9.65
N TYR A 46 -2.30 -13.36 -10.26
CA TYR A 46 -1.53 -14.54 -9.87
C TYR A 46 -0.03 -14.31 -10.00
N ARG A 47 0.41 -13.68 -11.10
CA ARG A 47 1.82 -13.34 -11.35
C ARG A 47 2.34 -12.26 -10.41
N GLU A 48 1.52 -11.28 -10.04
CA GLU A 48 1.89 -10.21 -9.12
C GLU A 48 2.04 -10.70 -7.67
N GLY A 49 1.31 -11.74 -7.28
CA GLY A 49 1.43 -12.33 -5.95
C GLY A 49 0.65 -11.61 -4.85
N ASP A 50 0.81 -12.08 -3.60
CA ASP A 50 0.25 -11.44 -2.40
C ASP A 50 1.06 -10.17 -2.06
N ILE A 51 0.40 -9.04 -1.88
CA ILE A 51 1.06 -7.81 -1.42
C ILE A 51 1.41 -8.00 0.05
N GLY A 52 2.70 -8.19 0.33
CA GLY A 52 3.21 -8.41 1.68
C GLY A 52 2.86 -7.29 2.66
N THR A 53 2.77 -7.63 3.94
CA THR A 53 2.45 -6.69 5.03
C THR A 53 3.34 -5.46 5.03
N LEU A 54 4.64 -5.64 4.78
CA LEU A 54 5.59 -4.53 4.72
C LEU A 54 5.22 -3.56 3.59
N GLY A 55 4.99 -4.06 2.38
CA GLY A 55 4.59 -3.23 1.22
C GLY A 55 3.28 -2.48 1.46
N ARG A 56 2.31 -3.14 2.11
CA ARG A 56 1.03 -2.51 2.50
C ARG A 56 1.24 -1.35 3.48
N VAL A 57 2.03 -1.57 4.55
CA VAL A 57 2.26 -0.56 5.57
C VAL A 57 3.12 0.58 5.04
N THR A 58 4.21 0.28 4.32
CA THR A 58 5.07 1.31 3.71
C THR A 58 4.31 2.11 2.66
N GLY A 59 3.56 1.45 1.78
CA GLY A 59 2.70 2.11 0.80
C GLY A 59 1.64 2.99 1.46
N GLY A 60 0.97 2.49 2.50
CA GLY A 60 -0.03 3.26 3.25
C GLY A 60 0.56 4.50 3.95
N VAL A 61 1.69 4.35 4.63
CA VAL A 61 2.38 5.47 5.31
C VAL A 61 2.91 6.49 4.29
N VAL A 62 3.57 6.04 3.22
CA VAL A 62 4.09 6.94 2.19
C VAL A 62 2.97 7.68 1.46
N GLY A 63 1.88 6.98 1.09
CA GLY A 63 0.71 7.61 0.47
C GLY A 63 0.07 8.64 1.39
N THR A 64 -0.05 8.34 2.70
CA THR A 64 -0.64 9.25 3.68
C THR A 64 0.21 10.49 3.92
N VAL A 65 1.53 10.35 4.03
CA VAL A 65 2.43 11.47 4.37
C VAL A 65 2.79 12.29 3.14
N VAL A 66 3.18 11.64 2.04
CA VAL A 66 3.77 12.30 0.87
C VAL A 66 2.73 12.58 -0.20
N GLY A 67 2.01 11.55 -0.62
CA GLY A 67 0.96 11.63 -1.64
C GLY A 67 1.43 11.50 -3.07
N PHE A 68 0.69 12.14 -3.98
CA PHE A 68 0.93 12.13 -5.43
C PHE A 68 0.94 10.73 -6.04
N GLY A 69 0.21 9.78 -5.46
CA GLY A 69 0.20 8.38 -5.91
C GLY A 69 1.45 7.59 -5.52
N LEU A 70 2.36 8.15 -4.70
CA LEU A 70 3.58 7.43 -4.29
C LEU A 70 3.27 6.21 -3.44
N GLY A 71 2.17 6.21 -2.68
CA GLY A 71 1.74 5.01 -1.96
C GLY A 71 1.52 3.82 -2.91
N HIS A 72 0.92 4.08 -4.07
CA HIS A 72 0.71 3.09 -5.14
C HIS A 72 2.00 2.62 -5.78
N LEU A 73 3.05 3.44 -5.81
CA LEU A 73 4.37 3.05 -6.32
C LEU A 73 4.99 1.96 -5.43
N PHE A 74 4.92 2.11 -4.11
CA PHE A 74 5.48 1.14 -3.17
C PHE A 74 4.75 -0.21 -3.15
N ILE A 75 3.45 -0.22 -3.48
CA ILE A 75 2.69 -1.47 -3.66
C ILE A 75 2.74 -2.01 -5.11
N GLY A 76 3.48 -1.38 -6.02
CA GLY A 76 3.60 -1.81 -7.41
C GLY A 76 2.35 -1.58 -8.27
N LYS A 77 1.43 -0.70 -7.83
CA LYS A 77 0.14 -0.40 -8.49
C LYS A 77 0.04 1.01 -9.06
N TYR A 78 1.16 1.70 -9.24
CA TYR A 78 1.19 3.07 -9.76
C TYR A 78 0.57 3.19 -11.17
N GLY A 79 0.92 2.27 -12.07
CA GLY A 79 0.45 2.28 -13.46
C GLY A 79 -1.06 2.04 -13.60
N GLU A 80 -1.70 1.38 -12.62
CA GLU A 80 -3.14 1.13 -12.67
C GLU A 80 -3.96 2.35 -12.24
N GLN A 81 -3.60 2.97 -11.11
CA GLN A 81 -4.35 4.10 -10.55
C GLN A 81 -3.51 5.18 -9.85
N GLY A 82 -2.27 4.89 -9.47
CA GLY A 82 -1.41 5.86 -8.78
C GLY A 82 -1.25 7.17 -9.55
N TRP A 83 -1.12 7.10 -10.88
CA TRP A 83 -0.91 8.26 -11.74
C TRP A 83 -2.08 9.28 -11.70
N VAL A 84 -3.31 8.84 -11.43
CA VAL A 84 -4.49 9.73 -11.38
C VAL A 84 -4.34 10.71 -10.22
N TYR A 85 -3.82 10.26 -9.08
CA TYR A 85 -3.54 11.11 -7.93
C TYR A 85 -2.44 12.11 -8.23
N THR A 86 -1.36 11.68 -8.91
CA THR A 86 -0.29 12.59 -9.33
C THR A 86 -0.83 13.73 -10.20
N VAL A 87 -1.63 13.41 -11.22
CA VAL A 87 -2.20 14.41 -12.13
C VAL A 87 -3.22 15.29 -11.42
N GLY A 88 -4.10 14.70 -10.62
CA GLY A 88 -5.14 15.42 -9.87
C GLY A 88 -4.56 16.39 -8.84
N GLU A 89 -3.60 15.95 -8.04
CA GLU A 89 -2.94 16.77 -7.03
C GLU A 89 -2.07 17.86 -7.66
N LEU A 90 -1.29 17.53 -8.70
CA LEU A 90 -0.47 18.51 -9.40
C LEU A 90 -1.34 19.57 -10.08
N GLY A 91 -2.42 19.15 -10.76
CA GLY A 91 -3.38 20.08 -11.36
C GLY A 91 -4.03 21.00 -10.32
N SER A 92 -4.38 20.44 -9.16
CA SER A 92 -4.93 21.20 -8.04
C SER A 92 -3.92 22.21 -7.48
N LEU A 93 -2.63 21.83 -7.34
CA LEU A 93 -1.56 22.75 -6.92
C LEU A 93 -1.31 23.87 -7.92
N VAL A 94 -1.39 23.59 -9.22
CA VAL A 94 -1.32 24.62 -10.25
C VAL A 94 -2.49 25.60 -10.10
N ALA A 95 -3.72 25.09 -9.91
CA ALA A 95 -4.89 25.93 -9.66
C ALA A 95 -4.75 26.80 -8.41
N ILE A 96 -4.22 26.24 -7.30
CA ILE A 96 -3.91 26.99 -6.07
C ILE A 96 -2.90 28.11 -6.37
N SER A 97 -1.82 27.80 -7.09
CA SER A 97 -0.74 28.76 -7.36
C SER A 97 -1.23 29.93 -8.22
N VAL A 98 -1.99 29.63 -9.29
CA VAL A 98 -2.58 30.65 -10.17
C VAL A 98 -3.65 31.46 -9.42
N GLY A 99 -4.54 30.78 -8.68
CA GLY A 99 -5.58 31.42 -7.88
C GLY A 99 -5.02 32.35 -6.81
N ALA A 100 -3.96 31.93 -6.11
CA ALA A 100 -3.27 32.75 -5.11
C ALA A 100 -2.63 33.99 -5.73
N THR A 101 -1.94 33.84 -6.87
CA THR A 101 -1.32 34.97 -7.58
C THR A 101 -2.38 35.98 -8.04
N ALA A 102 -3.50 35.50 -8.59
CA ALA A 102 -4.62 36.35 -8.99
C ALA A 102 -5.25 37.07 -7.77
N ALA A 103 -5.48 36.36 -6.67
CA ALA A 103 -6.05 36.93 -5.45
C ALA A 103 -5.16 38.03 -4.84
N ILE A 104 -3.83 37.87 -4.88
CA ILE A 104 -2.89 38.91 -4.47
C ILE A 104 -3.00 40.14 -5.39
N GLY A 105 -3.07 39.94 -6.71
CA GLY A 105 -3.24 41.02 -7.67
C GLY A 105 -4.55 41.79 -7.48
N ASP A 106 -5.65 41.09 -7.22
CA ASP A 106 -6.96 41.68 -6.91
C ASP A 106 -6.91 42.49 -5.61
N TRP A 107 -6.23 41.99 -4.57
CA TRP A 107 -6.04 42.70 -3.31
C TRP A 107 -5.23 44.00 -3.49
N VAL A 108 -4.12 43.95 -4.24
CA VAL A 108 -3.27 45.13 -4.51
C VAL A 108 -3.99 46.17 -5.38
N SER A 109 -4.78 45.74 -6.35
CA SER A 109 -5.52 46.63 -7.25
C SER A 109 -6.84 47.16 -6.68
N GLY A 110 -7.28 46.64 -5.53
CA GLY A 110 -8.58 46.99 -4.93
C GLY A 110 -9.78 46.41 -5.68
N ASN A 111 -9.55 45.49 -6.64
CA ASN A 111 -10.61 44.86 -7.43
C ASN A 111 -11.32 43.76 -6.64
N LYS A 112 -12.55 44.01 -6.18
CA LYS A 112 -13.32 43.04 -5.38
C LYS A 112 -14.05 41.96 -6.20
N ASN A 113 -14.10 42.11 -7.52
CA ASN A 113 -14.84 41.19 -8.41
C ASN A 113 -13.92 40.17 -9.10
N GLY A 114 -12.67 40.03 -8.64
CA GLY A 114 -11.71 39.15 -9.27
C GLY A 114 -11.99 37.66 -9.04
N GLY A 115 -11.87 36.88 -10.12
CA GLY A 115 -12.11 35.43 -10.11
C GLY A 115 -11.02 34.60 -9.42
N GLY A 116 -9.95 35.24 -8.91
CA GLY A 116 -8.82 34.53 -8.28
C GLY A 116 -9.22 33.70 -7.07
N SER A 117 -10.19 34.19 -6.28
CA SER A 117 -10.71 33.47 -5.10
C SER A 117 -11.35 32.14 -5.47
N THR A 118 -12.12 32.09 -6.57
CA THR A 118 -12.79 30.86 -7.01
C THR A 118 -11.78 29.80 -7.42
N LEU A 119 -10.79 30.17 -8.23
CA LEU A 119 -9.78 29.21 -8.69
C LEU A 119 -8.91 28.67 -7.55
N LEU A 120 -8.58 29.53 -6.57
CA LEU A 120 -7.89 29.14 -5.36
C LEU A 120 -8.70 28.10 -4.57
N TRP A 121 -10.00 28.35 -4.35
CA TRP A 121 -10.87 27.40 -3.64
C TRP A 121 -11.05 26.08 -4.37
N VAL A 122 -11.25 26.11 -5.69
CA VAL A 122 -11.32 24.89 -6.52
C VAL A 122 -10.04 24.08 -6.39
N GLY A 123 -8.88 24.72 -6.43
CA GLY A 123 -7.59 24.06 -6.22
C GLY A 123 -7.44 23.45 -4.83
N ILE A 124 -7.81 24.17 -3.76
CA ILE A 124 -7.73 23.66 -2.38
C ILE A 124 -8.64 22.44 -2.20
N VAL A 125 -9.90 22.54 -2.60
CA VAL A 125 -10.88 21.45 -2.48
C VAL A 125 -10.44 20.26 -3.33
N GLY A 126 -9.98 20.50 -4.56
CA GLY A 126 -9.44 19.45 -5.44
C GLY A 126 -8.26 18.72 -4.79
N TYR A 127 -7.28 19.46 -4.28
CA TYR A 127 -6.09 18.89 -3.66
C TYR A 127 -6.44 17.98 -2.47
N TYR A 128 -7.23 18.48 -1.51
CA TYR A 128 -7.61 17.67 -0.35
C TYR A 128 -8.56 16.52 -0.72
N GLY A 129 -9.44 16.71 -1.69
CA GLY A 129 -10.28 15.65 -2.22
C GLY A 129 -9.45 14.48 -2.76
N PHE A 130 -8.45 14.77 -3.61
CA PHE A 130 -7.53 13.76 -4.11
C PHE A 130 -6.68 13.13 -3.00
N ARG A 131 -6.19 13.91 -2.02
CA ARG A 131 -5.42 13.34 -0.88
C ARG A 131 -6.24 12.36 -0.06
N ILE A 132 -7.48 12.71 0.28
CA ILE A 132 -8.35 11.82 1.06
C ILE A 132 -8.67 10.55 0.24
N TRP A 133 -8.97 10.71 -1.06
CA TRP A 133 -9.22 9.57 -1.94
C TRP A 133 -8.00 8.64 -2.04
N GLU A 134 -6.79 9.18 -2.17
CA GLU A 134 -5.55 8.40 -2.24
C GLU A 134 -5.33 7.60 -0.96
N ILE A 135 -5.50 8.25 0.20
CA ILE A 135 -5.35 7.61 1.51
C ILE A 135 -6.30 6.39 1.60
N VAL A 136 -7.59 6.57 1.27
CA VAL A 136 -8.54 5.47 1.36
C VAL A 136 -8.18 4.34 0.39
N ASP A 137 -7.87 4.66 -0.87
CA ASP A 137 -7.58 3.64 -1.87
C ASP A 137 -6.29 2.87 -1.56
N VAL A 138 -5.22 3.52 -1.10
CA VAL A 138 -3.96 2.83 -0.77
C VAL A 138 -4.11 1.85 0.40
N TRP A 139 -5.01 2.12 1.35
CA TRP A 139 -5.27 1.24 2.48
C TRP A 139 -6.22 0.09 2.15
N VAL A 140 -7.23 0.31 1.31
CA VAL A 140 -8.26 -0.69 0.99
C VAL A 140 -7.80 -1.65 -0.10
N ARG A 141 -7.14 -1.14 -1.14
CA ARG A 141 -6.81 -1.89 -2.36
C ARG A 141 -5.93 -3.13 -2.12
N PRO A 142 -4.88 -3.11 -1.26
CA PRO A 142 -4.11 -4.31 -0.97
C PRO A 142 -4.93 -5.44 -0.32
N GLY A 143 -6.00 -5.11 0.41
CA GLY A 143 -6.92 -6.12 0.97
C GLY A 143 -7.61 -6.89 -0.13
N SER A 144 -8.29 -6.16 -1.02
CA SER A 144 -9.04 -6.74 -2.14
C SER A 144 -8.15 -7.53 -3.11
N HIS A 145 -6.96 -7.02 -3.43
CA HIS A 145 -5.99 -7.73 -4.28
C HIS A 145 -5.59 -9.08 -3.67
N ASN A 146 -5.25 -9.10 -2.38
CA ASN A 146 -4.76 -10.30 -1.71
C ASN A 146 -5.87 -11.36 -1.54
N GLU A 147 -7.13 -10.95 -1.39
CA GLU A 147 -8.28 -11.86 -1.39
C GLU A 147 -8.45 -12.53 -2.75
N ARG A 148 -8.43 -11.75 -3.83
CA ARG A 148 -8.51 -12.28 -5.21
C ARG A 148 -7.34 -13.22 -5.52
N TYR A 149 -6.12 -12.83 -5.15
CA TYR A 149 -4.93 -13.67 -5.31
C TYR A 149 -5.10 -15.03 -4.63
N ARG A 150 -5.58 -15.07 -3.37
CA ARG A 150 -5.79 -16.33 -2.65
C ARG A 150 -6.86 -17.21 -3.28
N ALA A 151 -7.97 -16.61 -3.72
CA ALA A 151 -9.01 -17.34 -4.43
C ALA A 151 -8.48 -17.96 -5.74
N ILE A 152 -7.64 -17.24 -6.49
CA ILE A 152 -7.01 -17.77 -7.71
C ILE A 152 -6.01 -18.87 -7.37
N LYS A 153 -5.18 -18.65 -6.34
CA LYS A 153 -4.19 -19.62 -5.89
C LYS A 153 -4.84 -20.95 -5.48
N GLU A 154 -5.97 -20.91 -4.79
CA GLU A 154 -6.73 -22.11 -4.42
C GLU A 154 -7.24 -22.87 -5.66
N LYS A 155 -7.77 -22.17 -6.67
CA LYS A 155 -8.20 -22.79 -7.94
C LYS A 155 -7.05 -23.47 -8.67
N VAL A 156 -5.87 -22.87 -8.62
CA VAL A 156 -4.70 -23.23 -9.44
C VAL A 156 -3.87 -24.32 -8.80
N ASP A 157 -3.54 -24.16 -7.53
CA ASP A 157 -2.64 -25.06 -6.79
C ASP A 157 -3.40 -26.23 -6.18
N GLY A 158 -4.73 -26.16 -6.07
CA GLY A 158 -5.58 -27.16 -5.42
C GLY A 158 -5.28 -27.35 -3.92
N ALA A 159 -4.30 -26.61 -3.39
CA ALA A 159 -3.94 -26.63 -1.99
C ALA A 159 -4.87 -25.67 -1.25
N PRO A 160 -5.56 -26.12 -0.19
CA PRO A 160 -6.27 -25.21 0.69
C PRO A 160 -5.24 -24.19 1.18
N SER A 161 -5.50 -22.90 0.92
CA SER A 161 -4.64 -21.82 1.36
C SER A 161 -4.29 -22.07 2.83
N GLU A 162 -3.01 -22.24 3.16
CA GLU A 162 -2.55 -22.58 4.52
C GLU A 162 -3.37 -21.77 5.52
N LYS A 163 -4.15 -22.46 6.35
CA LYS A 163 -5.07 -21.83 7.29
C LYS A 163 -4.30 -20.73 8.02
N LYS A 164 -4.67 -19.48 7.77
CA LYS A 164 -4.06 -18.34 8.45
C LYS A 164 -4.23 -18.56 9.95
N ILE A 165 -3.11 -18.81 10.62
CA ILE A 165 -3.01 -18.72 12.05
C ILE A 165 -3.06 -17.22 12.34
N SER A 166 -4.20 -16.72 12.82
CA SER A 166 -4.27 -15.33 13.28
C SER A 166 -3.65 -15.26 14.67
N LEU A 167 -2.67 -14.36 14.81
CA LEU A 167 -2.18 -13.93 16.11
C LEU A 167 -3.07 -12.80 16.58
N PHE A 168 -3.76 -12.97 17.70
CA PHE A 168 -4.48 -11.88 18.36
C PHE A 168 -3.85 -11.63 19.72
N VAL A 169 -3.75 -10.35 20.01
CA VAL A 169 -3.37 -9.85 21.32
C VAL A 169 -4.65 -9.31 21.95
N THR A 170 -5.02 -9.87 23.10
CA THR A 170 -6.22 -9.47 23.84
C THR A 170 -5.80 -8.94 25.20
N PRO A 171 -6.35 -7.80 25.67
CA PRO A 171 -6.16 -7.41 27.05
C PRO A 171 -6.83 -8.44 27.96
N THR A 172 -6.13 -8.89 29.00
CA THR A 172 -6.65 -9.82 30.01
C THR A 172 -6.63 -9.14 31.38
N VAL A 173 -7.70 -9.34 32.14
CA VAL A 173 -7.81 -8.88 33.52
C VAL A 173 -7.87 -10.11 34.41
N THR A 174 -6.96 -10.24 35.37
CA THR A 174 -6.93 -11.37 36.30
C THR A 174 -7.94 -11.17 37.43
N ALA A 175 -8.39 -12.26 38.06
CA ALA A 175 -9.33 -12.20 39.19
C ALA A 175 -8.79 -11.40 40.40
N GLN A 176 -7.46 -11.25 40.52
CA GLN A 176 -6.81 -10.42 41.53
C GLN A 176 -6.66 -8.93 41.12
N GLY A 177 -7.23 -8.51 39.99
CA GLY A 177 -7.17 -7.12 39.53
C GLY A 177 -5.87 -6.75 38.78
N GLY A 178 -5.10 -7.73 38.32
CA GLY A 178 -3.93 -7.48 37.47
C GLY A 178 -4.33 -7.27 36.00
N ALA A 179 -3.64 -6.38 35.30
CA ALA A 179 -3.78 -6.18 33.86
C ALA A 179 -2.62 -6.88 33.11
N GLY A 180 -2.93 -7.59 32.03
CA GLY A 180 -1.95 -8.26 31.19
C GLY A 180 -2.36 -8.31 29.71
N LEU A 181 -1.46 -8.86 28.88
CA LEU A 181 -1.72 -9.13 27.47
C LEU A 181 -1.72 -10.65 27.24
N GLY A 182 -2.81 -11.15 26.69
CA GLY A 182 -2.97 -12.53 26.27
C GLY A 182 -2.64 -12.63 24.79
N VAL A 183 -1.74 -13.52 24.44
CA VAL A 183 -1.41 -13.84 23.05
C VAL A 183 -2.09 -15.16 22.71
N GLY A 184 -2.97 -15.16 21.72
CA GLY A 184 -3.68 -16.34 21.27
C GLY A 184 -3.49 -16.59 19.78
N PHE A 185 -3.57 -17.88 19.42
CA PHE A 185 -3.61 -18.34 18.04
C PHE A 185 -5.00 -18.93 17.77
N GLN A 186 -5.63 -18.53 16.67
CA GLN A 186 -6.92 -19.06 16.23
C GLN A 186 -6.72 -19.51 14.80
N SER A 187 -6.93 -20.80 14.59
CA SER A 187 -7.14 -21.29 13.24
C SER A 187 -8.54 -20.86 12.84
N ALA A 188 -8.67 -20.21 11.68
CA ALA A 188 -9.99 -19.92 11.14
C ALA A 188 -10.78 -21.25 11.06
N PRO A 189 -12.04 -21.27 11.54
CA PRO A 189 -12.89 -22.44 11.37
C PRO A 189 -12.93 -22.77 9.88
N SER A 190 -12.67 -24.04 9.54
CA SER A 190 -12.86 -24.49 8.17
C SER A 190 -14.35 -24.35 7.91
N SER A 191 -14.74 -23.41 7.05
CA SER A 191 -16.07 -23.38 6.49
C SER A 191 -16.18 -24.60 5.56
N SER A 192 -16.44 -25.76 6.14
CA SER A 192 -16.96 -26.92 5.44
C SER A 192 -18.33 -26.51 4.91
N ILE A 193 -18.36 -26.11 3.64
CA ILE A 193 -19.61 -25.94 2.88
C ILE A 193 -20.22 -27.34 2.76
N VAL A 194 -21.45 -27.49 3.26
CA VAL A 194 -22.33 -28.64 3.04
C VAL A 194 -23.12 -28.41 1.77
#